data_AF-A0A8K0KJX3-F1
#
_entry.id   AF-A0A8K0KJX3-F1
#
_cell.length_a   1.000
_cell.length_b   1.000
_cell.length_c   1.000
_cell.angle_alpha   90.00
_cell.angle_beta   90.00
_cell.angle_gamma   90.00
#
_symmetry.space_group_name_H-M   'P 1'
#
loop_
_entity.id
_entity.type
_entity.pdbx_description
1 polymer ?
#
loop_
_entity_poly.entity_id
_entity_poly.type
_entity_poly.pdbx_seq_one_letter_code
_entity_poly.pdbx_strand_id
1 'polypeptide(L)'
;MSREIWRDCAAWLTRCDVLRPDHKANWPEAGVLDLAYTLRDGVLLCNLLNVLDPGCIDMKEVNQKPQMAQFLCLRNIKTFLHTCQTVFGLKESDIFEPSMLFDLSDFLKVLHTLSKLSNCPKVQRKSIPGFAIHHHRSLSQEDIYRNLNSR
;
A
#
# COMPACT_ATOMS: atom_id res chain seq x y z
N MET A 1 -15.93 -15.14 10.78
CA MET A 1 -14.54 -14.64 10.86
C MET A 1 -14.44 -13.41 9.97
N SER A 2 -14.37 -12.23 10.56
CA SER A 2 -14.28 -10.96 9.83
C SER A 2 -12.93 -10.90 9.11
N ARG A 3 -12.90 -10.94 7.76
CA ARG A 3 -11.65 -10.75 7.02
C ARG A 3 -11.15 -9.32 7.21
N GLU A 4 -9.92 -9.19 7.69
CA GLU A 4 -9.26 -7.91 7.87
C GLU A 4 -8.66 -7.42 6.53
N ILE A 5 -8.94 -6.18 6.12
CA ILE A 5 -8.48 -5.65 4.81
C ILE A 5 -6.97 -5.71 4.70
N TRP A 6 -6.30 -5.34 5.78
CA TRP A 6 -4.84 -5.27 5.79
C TRP A 6 -4.24 -6.64 5.50
N ARG A 7 -4.89 -7.74 5.91
CA ARG A 7 -4.47 -9.10 5.54
C ARG A 7 -4.71 -9.41 4.07
N ASP A 8 -5.86 -9.01 3.52
CA ASP A 8 -6.12 -9.17 2.08
C ASP A 8 -5.11 -8.37 1.24
N CYS A 9 -4.71 -7.18 1.72
CA CYS A 9 -3.67 -6.36 1.13
C CYS A 9 -2.29 -7.03 1.23
N ALA A 10 -1.89 -7.54 2.40
CA ALA A 10 -0.62 -8.26 2.57
C ALA A 10 -0.55 -9.52 1.69
N ALA A 11 -1.65 -10.26 1.59
CA ALA A 11 -1.77 -11.41 0.69
C ALA A 11 -1.70 -11.00 -0.78
N TRP A 12 -2.25 -9.84 -1.17
CA TRP A 12 -2.08 -9.30 -2.51
C TRP A 12 -0.62 -8.89 -2.81
N LEU A 13 0.05 -8.20 -1.89
CA LEU A 13 1.47 -7.84 -2.03
C LEU A 13 2.37 -9.09 -2.17
N THR A 14 2.03 -10.17 -1.46
CA THR A 14 2.73 -11.46 -1.58
C THR A 14 2.48 -12.11 -2.95
N ARG A 15 1.24 -12.05 -3.47
CA ARG A 15 0.92 -12.54 -4.83
C ARG A 15 1.58 -11.71 -5.94
N CYS A 16 1.86 -10.44 -5.67
CA CYS A 16 2.64 -9.57 -6.54
C CYS A 16 4.16 -9.76 -6.39
N ASP A 17 4.63 -10.73 -5.59
CA ASP A 17 6.06 -11.04 -5.36
C ASP A 17 6.89 -9.85 -4.82
N VAL A 18 6.24 -8.87 -4.19
CA VAL A 18 6.93 -7.74 -3.53
C VAL A 18 7.09 -7.92 -2.03
N LEU A 19 6.26 -8.78 -1.43
CA LEU A 19 6.37 -9.18 -0.04
C LEU A 19 6.68 -10.66 0.02
N ARG A 20 7.72 -11.05 0.76
CA ARG A 20 8.05 -12.45 0.90
C ARG A 20 6.96 -13.20 1.68
N PRO A 21 6.66 -14.47 1.36
CA PRO A 21 5.67 -15.27 2.10
C PRO A 21 5.99 -15.40 3.59
N ASP A 22 7.27 -15.43 3.97
CA ASP A 22 7.77 -15.56 5.34
C ASP A 22 7.88 -14.22 6.09
N HIS A 23 7.51 -13.10 5.46
CA HIS A 23 7.59 -11.77 6.06
C HIS A 23 6.67 -11.65 7.28
N LYS A 24 7.11 -10.91 8.31
CA LYS A 24 6.37 -10.69 9.57
C LYS A 24 4.90 -10.29 9.34
N ALA A 25 4.65 -9.42 8.37
CA ALA A 25 3.30 -8.96 8.03
C ALA A 25 2.33 -10.07 7.57
N ASN A 26 2.83 -11.26 7.19
CA ASN A 26 2.01 -12.43 6.85
C ASN A 26 1.78 -13.38 8.03
N TRP A 27 2.38 -13.14 9.20
CA TRP A 27 2.25 -14.04 10.34
C TRP A 27 0.82 -14.00 10.93
N PRO A 28 0.36 -15.08 11.58
CA PRO A 28 -0.94 -15.12 12.25
C PRO A 28 -1.06 -14.04 13.34
N GLU A 29 0.02 -13.76 14.06
CA GLU A 29 0.08 -12.79 15.17
C GLU A 29 0.30 -11.35 14.70
N ALA A 30 0.53 -11.14 13.40
CA ALA A 30 0.77 -9.82 12.84
C ALA A 30 -0.46 -8.92 12.99
N GLY A 31 -0.20 -7.64 13.20
CA GLY A 31 -1.21 -6.59 13.22
C GLY A 31 -1.12 -5.68 12.01
N VAL A 32 -2.12 -4.81 11.88
CA VAL A 32 -2.16 -3.75 10.85
C VAL A 32 -0.91 -2.86 10.87
N LEU A 33 -0.32 -2.60 12.04
CA LEU A 33 0.91 -1.81 12.18
C LEU A 33 2.10 -2.46 11.49
N ASP A 34 2.22 -3.80 11.52
CA ASP A 34 3.34 -4.49 10.86
C ASP A 34 3.31 -4.24 9.35
N LEU A 35 2.13 -4.31 8.74
CA LEU A 35 1.97 -3.95 7.33
C LEU A 35 2.25 -2.45 7.10
N ALA A 36 1.68 -1.57 7.94
CA ALA A 36 1.83 -0.14 7.75
C ALA A 36 3.29 0.31 7.83
N TYR A 37 4.06 -0.21 8.80
CA TYR A 37 5.50 0.03 8.90
C TYR A 37 6.28 -0.50 7.70
N THR A 38 5.87 -1.64 7.14
CA THR A 38 6.49 -2.22 5.94
C THR A 38 6.33 -1.31 4.71
N LEU A 39 5.20 -0.59 4.61
CA LEU A 39 4.91 0.31 3.49
C LEU A 39 5.42 1.74 3.72
N ARG A 40 5.72 2.10 4.97
CA ARG A 40 5.93 3.48 5.45
C ARG A 40 7.05 4.24 4.73
N ASP A 41 8.05 3.54 4.23
CA ASP A 41 9.21 4.15 3.57
C ASP A 41 9.04 4.38 2.05
N GLY A 42 7.93 3.89 1.49
CA GLY A 42 7.58 3.99 0.09
C GLY A 42 8.40 3.11 -0.86
N VAL A 43 9.42 2.39 -0.39
CA VAL A 43 10.30 1.58 -1.27
C VAL A 43 9.54 0.39 -1.81
N LEU A 44 8.85 -0.35 -0.94
CA LEU A 44 8.04 -1.50 -1.35
C LEU A 44 6.91 -1.10 -2.31
N LEU A 45 6.33 0.09 -2.11
CA LEU A 45 5.31 0.65 -2.98
C LEU A 45 5.83 0.97 -4.39
N CYS A 46 7.03 1.57 -4.50
CA CYS A 46 7.66 1.78 -5.80
C CYS A 46 8.01 0.46 -6.49
N ASN A 47 8.54 -0.52 -5.74
CA ASN A 47 8.82 -1.85 -6.25
C ASN A 47 7.57 -2.54 -6.79
N LEU A 48 6.44 -2.42 -6.08
CA LEU A 48 5.14 -2.95 -6.51
C LEU A 48 4.75 -2.43 -7.88
N LEU A 49 4.84 -1.12 -8.12
CA LEU A 49 4.47 -0.57 -9.43
C LEU A 49 5.39 -1.11 -10.54
N ASN A 50 6.68 -1.28 -10.28
CA ASN A 50 7.60 -1.87 -11.26
C ASN A 50 7.36 -3.36 -11.53
N VAL A 51 6.87 -4.13 -10.55
CA VAL A 51 6.42 -5.50 -10.83
C VAL A 51 5.13 -5.49 -11.67
N LEU A 52 4.22 -4.59 -11.37
CA LEU A 52 2.96 -4.45 -12.09
C LEU A 52 3.13 -3.88 -13.50
N ASP A 53 4.11 -3.00 -13.72
CA ASP A 53 4.45 -2.41 -15.01
C ASP A 53 5.95 -2.12 -15.06
N PRO A 54 6.76 -3.03 -15.63
CA PRO A 54 8.21 -2.89 -15.65
C PRO A 54 8.68 -1.58 -16.28
N GLY A 55 9.47 -0.80 -15.54
CA GLY A 55 10.05 0.45 -16.01
C GLY A 55 9.16 1.69 -15.81
N CYS A 56 8.02 1.57 -15.13
CA CYS A 56 7.17 2.73 -14.82
C CYS A 56 7.75 3.68 -13.77
N ILE A 57 8.74 3.22 -13.00
CA ILE A 57 9.53 4.02 -12.06
C ILE A 57 11.01 3.73 -12.30
N ASP A 58 11.84 4.75 -12.45
CA ASP A 58 13.30 4.56 -12.39
C ASP A 58 13.72 4.27 -10.95
N MET A 59 14.08 3.01 -10.68
CA MET A 59 14.50 2.59 -9.35
C MET A 59 15.79 3.26 -8.86
N LYS A 60 16.55 3.93 -9.74
CA LYS A 60 17.69 4.78 -9.36
C LYS A 60 17.25 6.06 -8.65
N GLU A 61 16.03 6.54 -8.90
CA GLU A 61 15.48 7.73 -8.24
C GLU A 61 14.84 7.43 -6.88
N VAL A 62 14.48 6.16 -6.65
CA VAL A 62 13.92 5.67 -5.38
C VAL A 62 15.03 5.49 -4.35
N ASN A 63 14.86 6.10 -3.18
CA ASN A 63 15.80 5.91 -2.08
C ASN A 63 15.61 4.51 -1.47
N GLN A 64 16.48 3.57 -1.82
CA GLN A 64 16.42 2.18 -1.31
C GLN A 64 16.72 2.06 0.18
N LYS A 65 17.45 3.03 0.75
CA LYS A 65 17.81 3.06 2.17
C LYS A 65 17.49 4.45 2.74
N PRO A 66 16.20 4.79 2.89
CA PRO A 66 15.83 6.13 3.34
C PRO A 66 16.13 6.34 4.84
N GLN A 67 16.48 5.29 5.59
CA GLN A 67 16.79 5.35 7.04
C GLN A 67 15.71 6.06 7.87
N MET A 68 14.44 5.97 7.46
CA MET A 68 13.31 6.74 8.02
C MET A 68 13.48 8.26 7.98
N ALA A 69 14.38 8.79 7.14
CA ALA A 69 14.47 10.22 6.90
C ALA A 69 13.19 10.69 6.19
N GLN A 70 12.42 11.54 6.87
CA GLN A 70 11.11 12.01 6.44
C GLN A 70 11.12 12.48 4.98
N PHE A 71 12.07 13.33 4.59
CA PHE A 71 12.18 13.83 3.22
C PHE A 71 12.33 12.71 2.18
N LEU A 72 13.13 11.67 2.47
CA LEU A 72 13.38 10.56 1.55
C LEU A 72 12.19 9.62 1.45
N CYS A 73 11.55 9.30 2.58
CA CYS A 73 10.33 8.48 2.61
C CYS A 73 9.19 9.18 1.87
N LEU A 74 8.94 10.47 2.17
CA LEU A 74 7.90 11.24 1.49
C LEU A 74 8.18 11.37 -0.01
N ARG A 75 9.44 11.48 -0.43
CA ARG A 75 9.81 11.48 -1.86
C ARG A 75 9.41 10.17 -2.53
N ASN A 76 9.77 9.02 -1.94
CA ASN A 76 9.40 7.71 -2.46
C ASN A 76 7.87 7.55 -2.57
N ILE A 77 7.15 7.91 -1.50
CA ILE A 77 5.67 7.83 -1.48
C ILE A 77 5.06 8.73 -2.57
N LYS A 78 5.55 9.97 -2.73
CA LYS A 78 5.09 10.87 -3.80
C LYS A 78 5.33 10.29 -5.18
N THR A 79 6.49 9.68 -5.43
CA THR A 79 6.77 8.99 -6.70
C THR A 79 5.76 7.88 -6.95
N PHE A 80 5.49 7.03 -5.96
CA PHE A 80 4.46 5.98 -6.05
C PHE A 80 3.09 6.55 -6.43
N LEU A 81 2.61 7.59 -5.73
CA LEU A 81 1.30 8.17 -5.96
C LEU A 81 1.21 8.80 -7.35
N HIS A 82 2.25 9.52 -7.76
CA HIS A 82 2.32 10.14 -9.09
C HIS A 82 2.20 9.08 -10.19
N THR A 83 2.96 7.99 -10.11
CA THR A 83 2.90 6.89 -11.08
C THR A 83 1.54 6.19 -11.06
N CYS A 84 0.90 6.04 -9.90
CA CYS A 84 -0.47 5.51 -9.82
C CYS A 84 -1.46 6.33 -10.66
N GLN A 85 -1.33 7.66 -10.67
CA GLN A 85 -2.20 8.54 -11.46
C GLN A 85 -1.83 8.48 -12.95
N THR A 86 -0.55 8.66 -13.28
CA THR A 86 -0.11 8.86 -14.66
C THR A 86 -0.04 7.56 -15.47
N VAL A 87 0.39 6.45 -14.86
CA VAL A 87 0.61 5.16 -15.54
C VAL A 87 -0.55 4.19 -15.33
N PHE A 88 -1.16 4.20 -14.14
CA PHE A 88 -2.24 3.28 -13.79
C PHE A 88 -3.63 3.91 -13.87
N GLY A 89 -3.72 5.23 -14.09
CA GLY A 89 -4.98 5.94 -14.33
C GLY A 89 -5.87 6.06 -13.09
N LEU A 90 -5.30 6.04 -11.88
CA LEU A 90 -6.07 6.25 -10.66
C LEU A 90 -6.53 7.71 -10.58
N LYS A 91 -7.77 7.91 -10.12
CA LYS A 91 -8.32 9.25 -9.86
C LYS A 91 -7.67 9.85 -8.63
N GLU A 92 -7.55 11.17 -8.63
CA GLU A 92 -7.07 11.92 -7.45
C GLU A 92 -7.90 11.63 -6.20
N SER A 93 -9.22 11.47 -6.34
CA SER A 93 -10.12 11.09 -5.24
C SER A 93 -9.81 9.73 -4.61
N ASP A 94 -9.15 8.84 -5.35
CA ASP A 94 -8.79 7.48 -4.93
C ASP A 94 -7.36 7.39 -4.36
N ILE A 95 -6.60 8.49 -4.38
CA ILE A 95 -5.20 8.58 -3.91
C ILE A 95 -5.18 9.10 -2.46
N PHE A 96 -4.23 8.62 -1.65
CA PHE A 96 -3.97 9.11 -0.29
C PHE A 96 -2.90 10.22 -0.29
N GLU A 97 -2.83 11.03 0.75
CA GLU A 97 -1.75 12.01 0.91
C GLU A 97 -0.49 11.36 1.51
N PRO A 98 0.73 11.72 1.10
CA PRO A 98 1.96 11.08 1.60
C PRO A 98 2.08 11.00 3.13
N SER A 99 1.60 12.02 3.85
CA SER A 99 1.55 12.08 5.32
C SER A 99 0.64 11.00 5.92
N MET A 100 -0.46 10.62 5.26
CA MET A 100 -1.40 9.60 5.75
C MET A 100 -0.72 8.25 5.99
N LEU A 101 0.26 7.91 5.14
CA LEU A 101 1.09 6.71 5.30
C LEU A 101 2.31 6.97 6.20
N PHE A 102 3.02 8.09 6.01
CA PHE A 102 4.24 8.35 6.77
C PHE A 102 3.97 8.59 8.27
N ASP A 103 2.92 9.32 8.60
CA ASP A 103 2.52 9.62 9.98
C ASP A 103 1.51 8.60 10.53
N LEU A 104 1.13 7.60 9.73
CA LEU A 104 0.13 6.58 10.09
C LEU A 104 -1.21 7.18 10.57
N SER A 105 -1.60 8.32 9.99
CA SER A 105 -2.79 9.07 10.37
C SER A 105 -4.05 8.64 9.64
N ASP A 106 -3.96 8.04 8.45
CA ASP A 106 -5.11 7.42 7.78
C ASP A 106 -4.66 6.25 6.89
N PHE A 107 -4.45 5.11 7.52
CA PHE A 107 -4.07 3.89 6.80
C PHE A 107 -5.25 3.27 6.05
N LEU A 108 -6.49 3.63 6.40
CA LEU A 108 -7.67 3.17 5.67
C LEU A 108 -7.63 3.71 4.24
N LYS A 109 -7.34 5.01 4.09
CA LYS A 109 -7.20 5.64 2.77
C LYS A 109 -6.08 4.98 1.95
N VAL A 110 -4.96 4.61 2.58
CA VAL A 110 -3.88 3.87 1.92
C VAL A 110 -4.37 2.52 1.39
N LEU A 111 -5.09 1.75 2.20
CA LEU A 111 -5.67 0.47 1.79
C LEU A 111 -6.68 0.65 0.65
N HIS A 112 -7.47 1.74 0.65
CA HIS A 112 -8.37 2.08 -0.45
C HIS A 112 -7.64 2.32 -1.75
N THR A 113 -6.56 3.11 -1.74
CA THR A 113 -5.74 3.36 -2.93
C THR A 113 -5.16 2.05 -3.48
N LEU A 114 -4.61 1.20 -2.60
CA LEU A 114 -4.06 -0.10 -3.00
C LEU A 114 -5.14 -1.05 -3.55
N SER A 115 -6.35 -1.03 -2.97
CA SER A 115 -7.48 -1.80 -3.49
C SER A 115 -7.86 -1.33 -4.90
N LYS A 116 -7.94 -0.02 -5.14
CA LYS A 116 -8.21 0.56 -6.47
C LYS A 116 -7.11 0.22 -7.47
N LEU A 117 -5.85 0.30 -7.07
CA LEU A 117 -4.70 -0.10 -7.88
C LEU A 117 -4.80 -1.59 -8.25
N SER A 118 -5.04 -2.46 -7.27
CA SER A 118 -5.13 -3.92 -7.50
C SER A 118 -6.25 -4.34 -8.46
N ASN A 119 -7.31 -3.54 -8.55
CA ASN A 119 -8.46 -3.79 -9.42
C ASN A 119 -8.46 -2.91 -10.69
N CYS A 120 -7.40 -2.16 -10.95
CA CYS A 120 -7.37 -1.33 -12.15
C CYS A 120 -7.26 -2.22 -13.41
N PRO A 121 -7.78 -1.78 -14.57
CA PRO A 121 -7.79 -2.58 -15.79
C PRO A 121 -6.40 -3.03 -16.26
N LYS A 122 -5.34 -2.31 -15.88
CA LYS A 122 -3.95 -2.66 -16.23
C LYS A 122 -3.45 -3.85 -15.40
N VAL A 123 -3.76 -3.88 -14.10
CA VAL A 123 -3.35 -4.96 -13.19
C VAL A 123 -4.20 -6.22 -13.39
N GLN A 124 -5.50 -6.08 -13.64
CA GLN A 124 -6.39 -7.22 -13.89
C GLN A 124 -5.94 -8.07 -15.09
N ARG A 125 -5.31 -7.46 -16.10
CA ARG A 125 -4.72 -8.18 -17.24
C ARG A 125 -3.56 -9.12 -16.87
N LYS A 126 -2.92 -8.93 -15.71
CA LYS A 126 -1.82 -9.78 -15.24
C LYS A 126 -2.29 -11.07 -14.55
N SER A 127 -3.59 -11.35 -14.50
CA SER A 127 -4.16 -12.53 -13.81
C SER A 127 -3.81 -12.61 -12.31
N ILE A 128 -3.40 -11.50 -11.71
CA ILE A 128 -3.21 -11.39 -10.26
C ILE A 128 -4.55 -10.91 -9.68
N PRO A 129 -5.25 -11.70 -8.86
CA PRO A 129 -6.53 -11.29 -8.33
C PRO A 129 -6.33 -10.11 -7.37
N GLY A 130 -7.02 -8.99 -7.59
CA GLY A 130 -7.00 -7.86 -6.67
C GLY A 130 -7.60 -8.19 -5.31
N PHE A 131 -7.71 -7.19 -4.45
CA PHE A 131 -8.46 -7.28 -3.20
C PHE A 131 -9.49 -6.16 -3.11
N ALA A 132 -10.63 -6.42 -2.47
CA ALA A 132 -11.74 -5.48 -2.40
C ALA A 132 -12.01 -5.06 -0.95
N ILE A 133 -12.36 -3.79 -0.76
CA ILE A 133 -12.83 -3.29 0.52
C ILE A 133 -14.35 -3.39 0.53
N HIS A 134 -14.88 -4.35 1.29
CA HIS A 134 -16.32 -4.47 1.51
C HIS A 134 -16.84 -3.32 2.38
N HIS A 135 -17.97 -2.73 1.98
CA HIS A 135 -18.61 -1.56 2.62
C HIS A 135 -19.32 -1.88 3.95
N HIS A 136 -19.45 -3.15 4.34
CA HIS A 136 -20.19 -3.54 5.54
C HIS A 136 -19.26 -3.66 6.76
N ARG A 137 -18.60 -2.55 7.13
CA ARG A 137 -17.77 -2.48 8.35
C ARG A 137 -18.46 -1.68 9.43
N SER A 138 -18.25 -2.10 10.67
CA SER A 138 -18.60 -1.26 11.81
C SER A 138 -17.66 -0.05 11.89
N LEU A 139 -18.17 1.08 12.40
CA LEU A 139 -17.38 2.28 12.68
C LEU A 139 -16.10 1.96 13.48
N SER A 140 -16.22 1.05 14.46
CA SER A 140 -15.11 0.58 15.28
C SER A 140 -13.96 -0.08 14.50
N GLN A 141 -14.24 -0.72 13.36
CA GLN A 141 -13.19 -1.30 12.51
C GLN A 141 -12.50 -0.23 11.67
N GLU A 142 -13.23 0.79 11.21
CA GLU A 142 -12.63 1.91 10.47
C GLU A 142 -11.72 2.74 11.38
N ASP A 143 -12.12 2.95 12.64
CA ASP A 143 -11.34 3.70 13.63
C ASP A 143 -9.98 3.09 13.93
N ILE A 144 -9.85 1.76 13.83
CA ILE A 144 -8.57 1.06 13.98
C ILE A 144 -7.59 1.52 12.90
N TYR A 145 -8.05 1.73 11.66
CA TYR A 145 -7.20 2.11 10.54
C TYR A 145 -6.91 3.62 10.48
N ARG A 146 -7.80 4.46 11.02
CA ARG A 146 -7.66 5.93 11.04
C ARG A 146 -6.87 6.48 12.23
N ASN A 147 -6.57 5.67 13.25
CA ASN A 147 -5.89 6.14 14.47
C ASN A 147 -4.70 5.24 14.85
N LEU A 148 -3.90 4.81 13.87
CA LEU A 148 -2.74 3.95 14.13
C LEU A 148 -1.61 4.65 14.87
N ASN A 149 -1.48 5.97 14.70
CA ASN A 149 -0.47 6.78 15.39
C ASN A 149 -0.82 7.14 16.84
N SER A 150 -2.06 6.88 17.25
CA SER A 150 -2.58 7.23 18.59
C SER A 150 -2.55 6.04 19.56
N ARG A 151 -1.93 4.93 19.15
CA ARG A 151 -1.87 3.66 19.91
C ARG A 151 -0.46 3.28 20.29
#